data_AF-A0A090GS34-F1
#
_entry.id   AF-A0A090GS34-F1
#
_cell.length_a   1.000
_cell.length_b   1.000
_cell.length_c   1.000
_cell.angle_alpha   90.00
_cell.angle_beta   90.00
_cell.angle_gamma   90.00
#
_symmetry.space_group_name_H-M   'P 1'
#
loop_
_entity.id
_entity.type
_entity.pdbx_description
1 polymer ?
#
loop_
_entity_poly.entity_id
_entity_poly.type
_entity_poly.pdbx_seq_one_letter_code
_entity_poly.pdbx_strand_id
1 'polypeptide(L)'
;MVQHFGEQLSGFAFTEHAWVQSYGSRYARPPIIFGDVSRPNPMTVRWWQFAQALTQKPVKGMLTGPVTILNWSFVRDDVPRSEVCRQIALAIRDEVTDLERSGARMIQIDEAAFREGLPLRKCDRKVYLDWSVECFRISSTGVKDSTQIHTHMCYSEFNEISALLMLARQRLSDGQIWVNPDCGLKTRNWEEVRPALVNMVAAARALRERVQV
;
A
#
# COMPACT_ATOMS: atom_id res chain seq x y z
N MET A 1 7.36 -2.46 5.93
CA MET A 1 6.93 -2.44 4.52
C MET A 1 7.99 -1.79 3.65
N VAL A 2 8.51 -0.60 3.96
CA VAL A 2 9.56 0.06 3.15
C VAL A 2 10.91 -0.68 3.12
N GLN A 3 11.46 -1.09 4.27
CA GLN A 3 12.79 -1.74 4.31
C GLN A 3 12.90 -2.96 3.38
N HIS A 4 11.86 -3.81 3.33
CA HIS A 4 11.86 -4.99 2.46
C HIS A 4 12.08 -4.65 0.99
N PHE A 5 11.48 -3.57 0.49
CA PHE A 5 11.66 -3.12 -0.89
C PHE A 5 13.01 -2.45 -1.08
N GLY A 6 13.40 -1.55 -0.18
CA GLY A 6 14.68 -0.84 -0.31
C GLY A 6 15.90 -1.79 -0.33
N GLU A 7 15.86 -2.91 0.39
CA GLU A 7 16.94 -3.93 0.39
C GLU A 7 17.15 -4.58 -0.99
N GLN A 8 16.19 -4.42 -1.89
CA GLN A 8 16.17 -5.01 -3.23
C GLN A 8 16.24 -3.95 -4.34
N LEU A 9 16.36 -2.67 -3.99
CA LEU A 9 16.46 -1.55 -4.93
C LEU A 9 17.88 -0.98 -4.93
N SER A 10 18.36 -0.60 -6.11
CA SER A 10 19.56 0.23 -6.23
C SER A 10 19.31 1.62 -5.66
N GLY A 11 20.38 2.32 -5.24
CA GLY A 11 20.27 3.67 -4.67
C GLY A 11 19.87 3.71 -3.18
N PHE A 12 19.70 2.54 -2.53
CA PHE A 12 19.38 2.42 -1.10
C PHE A 12 20.56 1.92 -0.26
N ALA A 13 20.70 2.47 0.94
CA ALA A 13 21.60 2.02 2.00
C ALA A 13 20.84 1.87 3.33
N PHE A 14 21.39 1.06 4.24
CA PHE A 14 20.78 0.73 5.52
C PHE A 14 21.78 0.90 6.65
N THR A 15 21.36 1.58 7.72
CA THR A 15 22.15 1.70 8.94
C THR A 15 21.87 0.54 9.88
N GLU A 16 22.82 0.18 10.73
CA GLU A 16 22.60 -0.82 11.78
C GLU A 16 21.94 -0.20 13.03
N HIS A 17 22.42 0.97 13.48
CA HIS A 17 22.10 1.55 14.78
C HIS A 17 21.47 2.96 14.75
N ALA A 18 21.19 3.55 13.58
CA ALA A 18 20.63 4.89 13.47
C ALA A 18 19.09 4.87 13.66
N TRP A 19 18.66 4.62 14.90
CA TRP A 19 17.25 4.61 15.27
C TRP A 19 16.72 6.03 15.48
N VAL A 20 15.55 6.31 14.93
CA VAL A 20 14.82 7.57 15.10
C VAL A 20 13.56 7.29 15.92
N GLN A 21 13.36 8.02 17.00
CA GLN A 21 12.15 7.90 17.79
C GLN A 21 10.93 8.36 16.97
N SER A 22 9.89 7.54 16.93
CA SER A 22 8.64 7.87 16.24
C SER A 22 7.58 8.36 17.24
N TYR A 23 7.27 7.54 18.25
CA TYR A 23 6.38 7.93 19.35
C TYR A 23 6.60 7.02 20.56
N GLY A 24 6.47 7.56 21.78
CA GLY A 24 6.68 6.79 23.01
C GLY A 24 8.02 6.05 23.01
N SER A 25 7.97 4.72 23.20
CA SER A 25 9.14 3.84 23.13
C SER A 25 9.33 3.13 21.76
N ARG A 26 8.63 3.59 20.71
CA ARG A 26 8.70 3.03 19.36
C ARG A 26 9.68 3.82 18.50
N TYR A 27 10.56 3.08 17.84
CA TYR A 27 11.61 3.60 16.98
C TYR A 27 11.45 3.07 15.57
N ALA A 28 11.84 3.89 14.60
CA ALA A 28 12.01 3.49 13.21
C ALA A 28 13.50 3.52 12.86
N ARG A 29 13.89 2.75 11.85
CA ARG A 29 15.21 2.79 11.25
C ARG A 29 15.04 3.06 9.76
N PRO A 30 14.87 4.34 9.36
CA PRO A 30 14.61 4.70 7.98
C PRO A 30 15.77 4.27 7.07
N PRO A 31 15.50 3.71 5.88
CA PRO A 31 16.52 3.52 4.87
C PRO A 31 17.07 4.87 4.38
N ILE A 32 18.23 4.85 3.73
CA ILE A 32 18.84 6.04 3.12
C ILE A 32 18.80 5.87 1.61
N ILE A 33 18.19 6.83 0.89
CA ILE A 33 18.27 6.92 -0.57
C ILE A 33 19.44 7.83 -0.91
N PHE A 34 20.55 7.25 -1.36
CA PHE A 34 21.80 7.98 -1.63
C PHE A 34 22.07 8.19 -3.13
N GLY A 35 21.37 7.47 -4.00
CA GLY A 35 21.64 7.44 -5.44
C GLY A 35 20.37 7.23 -6.26
N ASP A 36 20.55 7.02 -7.56
CA ASP A 36 19.42 6.77 -8.46
C ASP A 36 18.78 5.41 -8.18
N VAL A 37 17.44 5.39 -8.16
CA VAL A 37 16.67 4.21 -7.81
C VAL A 37 16.31 3.39 -9.04
N SER A 38 16.64 2.10 -9.01
CA SER A 38 16.23 1.14 -10.03
C SER A 38 15.98 -0.24 -9.41
N ARG A 39 15.11 -1.04 -10.04
CA ARG A 39 14.83 -2.42 -9.62
C ARG A 39 15.62 -3.42 -10.47
N PRO A 40 16.73 -4.01 -9.97
CA PRO A 40 17.54 -4.95 -10.75
C PRO A 40 16.87 -6.32 -10.94
N ASN A 41 16.05 -6.76 -9.99
CA ASN A 41 15.44 -8.10 -10.00
C ASN A 41 14.00 -8.06 -9.45
N PRO A 42 13.14 -9.04 -9.80
CA PRO A 42 11.85 -9.22 -9.16
C PRO A 42 11.93 -9.41 -7.65
N MET A 43 11.03 -8.73 -6.91
CA MET A 43 11.11 -8.63 -5.45
C MET A 43 10.12 -9.56 -4.73
N THR A 44 8.88 -9.61 -5.21
CA THR A 44 7.72 -10.21 -4.54
C THR A 44 7.09 -11.36 -5.33
N VAL A 45 7.37 -11.43 -6.63
CA VAL A 45 6.79 -12.42 -7.57
C VAL A 45 6.87 -13.85 -7.04
N ARG A 46 8.05 -14.29 -6.58
CA ARG A 46 8.25 -15.66 -6.08
C ARG A 46 7.30 -16.00 -4.93
N TRP A 47 7.15 -15.07 -3.97
CA TRP A 47 6.29 -15.27 -2.80
C TRP A 47 4.82 -15.27 -3.18
N TRP A 48 4.44 -14.37 -4.09
CA TRP A 48 3.07 -14.30 -4.59
C TRP A 48 2.68 -15.58 -5.36
N GLN A 49 3.56 -16.08 -6.24
CA GLN A 49 3.32 -17.33 -6.99
C GLN A 49 3.09 -18.51 -6.06
N PHE A 50 3.93 -18.64 -5.03
CA PHE A 50 3.76 -19.67 -4.02
C PHE A 50 2.41 -19.54 -3.31
N ALA A 51 2.04 -18.34 -2.87
CA ALA A 51 0.77 -18.11 -2.17
C ALA A 51 -0.45 -18.40 -3.07
N GLN A 52 -0.41 -17.96 -4.34
CA GLN A 52 -1.50 -18.21 -5.30
C GLN A 52 -1.62 -19.70 -5.64
N ALA A 53 -0.52 -20.46 -5.70
CA ALA A 53 -0.56 -21.90 -5.97
C ALA A 53 -1.29 -22.72 -4.88
N LEU A 54 -1.39 -22.20 -3.66
CA LEU A 54 -2.05 -22.88 -2.53
C LEU A 54 -3.56 -22.68 -2.49
N THR A 55 -4.15 -21.90 -3.40
CA THR A 55 -5.59 -21.63 -3.37
C THR A 55 -6.16 -21.30 -4.75
N GLN A 56 -7.43 -21.63 -4.96
CA GLN A 56 -8.17 -21.19 -6.15
C GLN A 56 -8.74 -19.77 -6.00
N LYS A 57 -8.72 -19.20 -4.79
CA LYS A 57 -9.16 -17.82 -4.57
C LYS A 57 -8.10 -16.83 -5.09
N PRO A 58 -8.50 -15.65 -5.60
CA PRO A 58 -7.53 -14.63 -5.99
C PRO A 58 -6.68 -14.18 -4.79
N VAL A 59 -5.36 -14.24 -4.93
CA VAL A 59 -4.40 -13.70 -3.97
C VAL A 59 -3.90 -12.34 -4.48
N LYS A 60 -3.96 -11.32 -3.63
CA LYS A 60 -3.45 -9.99 -3.96
C LYS A 60 -1.92 -9.97 -3.95
N GLY A 61 -1.31 -9.40 -4.99
CA GLY A 61 0.07 -8.92 -4.91
C GLY A 61 0.16 -7.72 -3.96
N MET A 62 1.25 -7.59 -3.21
CA MET A 62 1.39 -6.54 -2.18
C MET A 62 2.67 -5.75 -2.40
N LEU A 63 2.53 -4.45 -2.63
CA LEU A 63 3.63 -3.51 -2.85
C LEU A 63 3.48 -2.30 -1.93
N THR A 64 4.60 -1.62 -1.64
CA THR A 64 4.56 -0.28 -1.03
C THR A 64 4.69 0.76 -2.13
N GLY A 65 3.82 1.77 -2.10
CA GLY A 65 3.81 2.85 -3.08
C GLY A 65 5.03 3.76 -3.00
N PRO A 66 5.34 4.46 -4.10
CA PRO A 66 6.54 5.28 -4.21
C PRO A 66 6.59 6.45 -3.23
N VAL A 67 5.44 7.05 -2.88
CA VAL A 67 5.39 8.19 -1.94
C VAL A 67 5.70 7.73 -0.52
N THR A 68 5.22 6.55 -0.13
CA THR A 68 5.51 5.96 1.18
C THR A 68 6.96 5.52 1.32
N ILE A 69 7.54 4.90 0.28
CA ILE A 69 8.97 4.57 0.26
C ILE A 69 9.81 5.84 0.42
N LEU A 70 9.44 6.92 -0.28
CA LEU A 70 10.13 8.21 -0.20
C LEU A 70 10.00 8.87 1.18
N ASN A 71 8.79 8.91 1.76
CA ASN A 71 8.52 9.65 3.01
C ASN A 71 9.09 8.95 4.24
N TRP A 72 9.20 7.61 4.23
CA TRP A 72 9.79 6.83 5.33
C TRP A 72 11.25 6.45 5.11
N SER A 73 11.94 7.17 4.22
CA SER A 73 13.39 7.07 4.01
C SER A 73 14.04 8.44 4.23
N PHE A 74 15.32 8.43 4.60
CA PHE A 74 16.18 9.61 4.47
C PHE A 74 16.56 9.77 3.00
N VAL A 75 16.11 10.86 2.39
CA VAL A 75 16.25 11.09 0.94
C VAL A 75 17.42 12.03 0.68
N ARG A 76 18.25 11.71 -0.33
CA ARG A 76 19.25 12.63 -0.91
C ARG A 76 18.67 14.02 -1.18
N ASP A 77 19.49 15.04 -1.03
CA ASP A 77 19.13 16.46 -1.07
C ASP A 77 19.66 17.21 -2.30
N ASP A 78 20.36 16.51 -3.19
CA ASP A 78 20.96 17.04 -4.42
C ASP A 78 19.98 17.09 -5.61
N VAL A 79 18.84 16.40 -5.52
CA VAL A 79 17.76 16.43 -6.53
C VAL A 79 16.39 16.63 -5.88
N PRO A 80 15.38 17.16 -6.62
CA PRO A 80 14.04 17.30 -6.08
C PRO A 80 13.44 15.97 -5.62
N ARG A 81 12.70 15.97 -4.50
CA ARG A 81 11.98 14.80 -3.98
C ARG A 81 11.05 14.15 -5.02
N SER A 82 10.44 14.96 -5.89
CA SER A 82 9.58 14.48 -6.98
C SER A 82 10.36 13.64 -8.00
N GLU A 83 11.62 13.97 -8.27
CA GLU A 83 12.48 13.21 -9.17
C GLU A 83 12.81 11.83 -8.59
N VAL A 84 13.22 11.79 -7.32
CA VAL A 84 13.45 10.52 -6.61
C VAL A 84 12.17 9.67 -6.56
N CYS A 85 11.02 10.30 -6.32
CA CYS A 85 9.73 9.59 -6.28
C CYS A 85 9.37 8.96 -7.64
N ARG A 86 9.67 9.64 -8.75
CA ARG A 86 9.46 9.08 -10.10
C ARG A 86 10.36 7.87 -10.37
N GLN A 87 11.62 7.91 -9.94
CA GLN A 87 12.52 6.75 -10.05
C GLN A 87 11.97 5.54 -9.27
N ILE A 88 11.51 5.77 -8.03
CA ILE A 88 10.85 4.70 -7.23
C ILE A 88 9.58 4.22 -7.95
N ALA A 89 8.76 5.12 -8.49
CA ALA A 89 7.53 4.76 -9.18
C ALA A 89 7.78 3.86 -10.40
N LEU A 90 8.82 4.14 -11.18
CA LEU A 90 9.25 3.29 -12.30
C LEU A 90 9.69 1.90 -11.81
N ALA A 91 10.49 1.84 -10.75
CA ALA A 91 10.91 0.59 -10.12
C ALA A 91 9.72 -0.26 -9.63
N ILE A 92 8.70 0.37 -9.02
CA ILE A 92 7.48 -0.31 -8.58
C ILE A 92 6.62 -0.74 -9.77
N ARG A 93 6.54 0.06 -10.85
CA ARG A 93 5.81 -0.30 -12.07
C ARG A 93 6.32 -1.60 -12.69
N ASP A 94 7.64 -1.79 -12.71
CA ASP A 94 8.24 -3.01 -13.25
C ASP A 94 7.84 -4.23 -12.42
N GLU A 95 7.77 -4.10 -11.10
CA GLU A 95 7.28 -5.16 -10.21
C GLU A 95 5.78 -5.44 -10.38
N VAL A 96 4.95 -4.40 -10.54
CA VAL A 96 3.52 -4.52 -10.86
C VAL A 96 3.33 -5.32 -12.15
N THR A 97 4.11 -4.98 -13.18
CA THR A 97 4.06 -5.65 -14.48
C THR A 97 4.47 -7.12 -14.37
N ASP A 98 5.51 -7.42 -13.60
CA ASP A 98 5.97 -8.80 -13.41
C ASP A 98 4.99 -9.64 -12.57
N LEU A 99 4.31 -9.04 -11.58
CA LEU A 99 3.21 -9.69 -10.86
C LEU A 99 2.05 -10.04 -11.80
N GLU A 100 1.62 -9.10 -12.67
CA GLU A 100 0.58 -9.38 -13.67
C GLU A 100 1.00 -10.49 -14.62
N ARG A 101 2.22 -10.42 -15.17
CA ARG A 101 2.77 -11.46 -16.07
C ARG A 101 2.84 -12.83 -15.41
N SER A 102 3.02 -12.86 -14.10
CA SER A 102 3.03 -14.10 -13.30
C SER A 102 1.62 -14.63 -13.00
N GLY A 103 0.57 -13.88 -13.33
CA GLY A 103 -0.84 -14.26 -13.19
C GLY A 103 -1.62 -13.51 -12.11
N ALA A 104 -1.05 -12.47 -11.49
CA ALA A 104 -1.74 -11.69 -10.47
C ALA A 104 -2.90 -10.90 -11.09
N ARG A 105 -4.13 -11.25 -10.70
CA ARG A 105 -5.35 -10.56 -11.12
C ARG A 105 -5.70 -9.35 -10.25
N MET A 106 -5.13 -9.28 -9.05
CA MET A 106 -5.31 -8.19 -8.10
C MET A 106 -3.95 -7.81 -7.53
N ILE A 107 -3.61 -6.52 -7.58
CA ILE A 107 -2.35 -5.99 -7.04
C ILE A 107 -2.68 -4.80 -6.16
N GLN A 108 -2.14 -4.78 -4.96
CA GLN A 108 -2.33 -3.71 -4.00
C GLN A 108 -1.04 -2.92 -3.82
N ILE A 109 -1.12 -1.60 -3.94
CA ILE A 109 -0.01 -0.65 -3.77
C ILE A 109 -0.37 0.25 -2.58
N ASP A 110 0.33 0.08 -1.46
CA ASP A 110 0.00 0.76 -0.21
C ASP A 110 0.68 2.13 -0.12
N GLU A 111 -0.11 3.20 0.00
CA GLU A 111 0.34 4.57 0.22
C GLU A 111 -0.03 5.08 1.63
N ALA A 112 0.53 4.42 2.64
CA ALA A 112 0.29 4.72 4.05
C ALA A 112 0.74 6.13 4.45
N ALA A 113 1.85 6.62 3.89
CA ALA A 113 2.45 7.91 4.24
C ALA A 113 2.10 9.03 3.24
N PHE A 114 1.04 8.87 2.45
CA PHE A 114 0.69 9.83 1.40
C PHE A 114 0.45 11.24 1.93
N ARG A 115 -0.18 11.38 3.11
CA ARG A 115 -0.42 12.68 3.78
C ARG A 115 0.73 13.13 4.66
N GLU A 116 1.65 12.27 5.03
CA GLU A 116 2.76 12.66 5.91
C GLU A 116 3.72 13.64 5.22
N GLY A 117 3.93 13.48 3.90
CA GLY A 117 4.76 14.39 3.10
C GLY A 117 4.08 15.72 2.72
N LEU A 118 2.83 15.94 3.14
CA LEU A 118 2.03 17.07 2.68
C LEU A 118 2.58 18.39 3.28
N PRO A 119 2.96 19.39 2.46
CA PRO A 119 3.54 20.63 2.96
C PRO A 119 2.66 21.35 3.98
N LEU A 120 3.30 21.91 5.01
CA LEU A 120 2.62 22.71 6.03
C LEU A 120 1.91 23.91 5.40
N ARG A 121 2.59 24.62 4.50
CA ARG A 121 2.04 25.74 3.74
C ARG A 121 0.99 25.26 2.75
N LYS A 122 -0.22 25.81 2.85
CA LYS A 122 -1.35 25.45 1.98
C LYS A 122 -1.06 25.67 0.50
N CYS A 123 -0.32 26.73 0.15
CA CYS A 123 0.03 27.05 -1.24
C CYS A 123 0.88 25.96 -1.91
N ASP A 124 1.71 25.25 -1.15
CA ASP A 124 2.65 24.26 -1.68
C ASP A 124 1.99 22.87 -1.82
N ARG A 125 0.80 22.67 -1.24
CA ARG A 125 0.11 21.36 -1.21
C ARG A 125 -0.29 20.89 -2.59
N LYS A 126 -0.71 21.80 -3.47
CA LYS A 126 -1.13 21.43 -4.82
C LYS A 126 0.03 20.78 -5.57
N VAL A 127 1.21 21.41 -5.54
CA VAL A 127 2.42 20.91 -6.19
C VAL A 127 2.78 19.52 -5.67
N TYR A 128 2.75 19.32 -4.34
CA TYR A 128 2.97 18.01 -3.73
C TYR A 128 1.99 16.93 -4.23
N LEU A 129 0.69 17.24 -4.19
CA LEU A 129 -0.35 16.31 -4.59
C LEU A 129 -0.26 15.96 -6.07
N ASP A 130 0.06 16.93 -6.93
CA ASP A 130 0.18 16.71 -8.37
C ASP A 130 1.23 15.62 -8.68
N TRP A 131 2.47 15.76 -8.19
CA TRP A 131 3.51 14.77 -8.47
C TRP A 131 3.34 13.47 -7.66
N SER A 132 2.75 13.52 -6.46
CA SER A 132 2.52 12.32 -5.65
C SER A 132 1.48 11.39 -6.32
N VAL A 133 0.40 11.97 -6.85
CA VAL A 133 -0.60 11.23 -7.63
C VAL A 133 -0.03 10.75 -8.96
N GLU A 134 0.78 11.56 -9.63
CA GLU A 134 1.51 11.16 -10.84
C GLU A 134 2.38 9.91 -10.58
N CYS A 135 3.19 9.91 -9.52
CA CYS A 135 4.05 8.79 -9.17
C CYS A 135 3.25 7.53 -8.84
N PHE A 136 2.14 7.66 -8.10
CA PHE A 136 1.24 6.53 -7.89
C PHE A 136 0.71 5.98 -9.22
N ARG A 137 0.23 6.85 -10.13
CA ARG A 137 -0.24 6.42 -11.46
C ARG A 137 0.84 5.73 -12.27
N ILE A 138 2.07 6.26 -12.29
CA ILE A 138 3.20 5.61 -12.95
C ILE A 138 3.35 4.18 -12.42
N SER A 139 3.37 4.00 -11.10
CA SER A 139 3.51 2.68 -10.47
C SER A 139 2.38 1.71 -10.83
N SER A 140 1.16 2.20 -11.10
CA SER A 140 -0.01 1.37 -11.40
C SER A 140 -0.34 1.24 -12.90
N THR A 141 0.54 1.70 -13.79
CA THR A 141 0.35 1.59 -15.26
C THR A 141 1.06 0.38 -15.83
N GLY A 142 0.77 0.03 -17.09
CA GLY A 142 1.37 -1.12 -17.78
C GLY A 142 0.67 -2.45 -17.55
N VAL A 143 -0.47 -2.43 -16.84
CA VAL A 143 -1.37 -3.57 -16.63
C VAL A 143 -2.58 -3.49 -17.55
N LYS A 144 -3.21 -4.65 -17.79
CA LYS A 144 -4.46 -4.79 -18.55
C LYS A 144 -5.65 -4.26 -17.77
N ASP A 145 -6.70 -3.85 -18.46
CA ASP A 145 -7.98 -3.41 -17.88
C ASP A 145 -8.63 -4.47 -16.98
N SER A 146 -8.33 -5.76 -17.21
CA SER A 146 -8.79 -6.87 -16.39
C SER A 146 -8.10 -6.98 -15.03
N THR A 147 -6.95 -6.31 -14.84
CA THR A 147 -6.13 -6.38 -13.64
C THR A 147 -6.57 -5.31 -12.66
N GLN A 148 -6.99 -5.74 -11.46
CA GLN A 148 -7.55 -4.83 -10.47
C GLN A 148 -6.45 -4.26 -9.57
N ILE A 149 -6.17 -2.96 -9.70
CA ILE A 149 -5.29 -2.24 -8.79
C ILE A 149 -6.07 -1.78 -7.56
N HIS A 150 -5.55 -2.10 -6.37
CA HIS A 150 -6.04 -1.62 -5.08
C HIS A 150 -5.01 -0.64 -4.49
N THR A 151 -5.48 0.36 -3.77
CA THR A 151 -4.61 1.22 -2.95
C THR A 151 -5.12 1.24 -1.52
N HIS A 152 -4.22 1.11 -0.56
CA HIS A 152 -4.51 1.35 0.84
C HIS A 152 -3.90 2.68 1.26
N MET A 153 -4.67 3.50 1.95
CA MET A 153 -4.20 4.73 2.58
C MET A 153 -4.70 4.74 4.02
N CYS A 154 -3.82 4.98 4.98
CA CYS A 154 -4.15 4.95 6.40
C CYS A 154 -4.82 6.27 6.84
N TYR A 155 -6.15 6.37 6.82
CA TYR A 155 -6.90 7.44 7.48
C TYR A 155 -8.18 6.89 8.10
N SER A 156 -8.32 6.87 9.43
CA SER A 156 -9.57 6.47 10.06
C SER A 156 -9.81 7.14 11.42
N GLU A 157 -11.06 7.55 11.64
CA GLU A 157 -11.72 7.60 12.96
C GLU A 157 -12.74 6.42 13.02
N PHE A 158 -12.99 5.87 14.22
CA PHE A 158 -13.55 4.53 14.45
C PHE A 158 -15.08 4.49 14.67
N ASN A 159 -15.78 3.45 14.17
CA ASN A 159 -17.16 3.01 14.55
C ASN A 159 -17.48 1.55 14.09
N GLU A 160 -18.60 0.95 14.54
CA GLU A 160 -18.98 -0.46 14.29
C GLU A 160 -19.29 -0.84 12.82
N ILE A 161 -18.83 -2.03 12.39
CA ILE A 161 -18.86 -2.51 10.98
C ILE A 161 -20.27 -2.51 10.36
N SER A 162 -21.28 -3.04 11.03
CA SER A 162 -22.64 -3.14 10.46
C SER A 162 -23.28 -1.77 10.23
N ALA A 163 -23.10 -0.85 11.18
CA ALA A 163 -23.56 0.52 11.06
C ALA A 163 -22.83 1.25 9.92
N LEU A 164 -21.51 1.07 9.83
CA LEU A 164 -20.69 1.64 8.75
C LEU A 164 -21.12 1.16 7.37
N LEU A 165 -21.46 -0.12 7.21
CA LEU A 165 -21.92 -0.66 5.92
C LEU A 165 -23.28 -0.09 5.53
N MET A 166 -24.22 0.08 6.46
CA MET A 166 -25.50 0.73 6.17
C MET A 166 -25.32 2.21 5.82
N LEU A 167 -24.42 2.92 6.51
CA LEU A 167 -24.08 4.31 6.21
C LEU A 167 -23.44 4.46 4.82
N ALA A 168 -22.50 3.58 4.46
CA ALA A 168 -21.86 3.60 3.16
C ALA A 168 -22.87 3.45 2.01
N ARG A 169 -23.85 2.55 2.17
CA ARG A 169 -24.91 2.32 1.16
C ARG A 169 -25.87 3.49 0.96
N GLN A 170 -25.93 4.44 1.88
CA GLN A 170 -26.70 5.67 1.65
C GLN A 170 -26.08 6.55 0.56
N ARG A 171 -24.80 6.32 0.21
CA ARG A 171 -24.02 7.19 -0.69
C ARG A 171 -23.32 6.44 -1.83
N LEU A 172 -23.02 5.15 -1.67
CA LEU A 172 -22.31 4.31 -2.63
C LEU A 172 -23.19 3.15 -3.08
N SER A 173 -23.05 2.77 -4.35
CA SER A 173 -23.67 1.54 -4.85
C SER A 173 -22.94 0.32 -4.31
N ASP A 174 -23.64 -0.81 -4.17
CA ASP A 174 -23.09 -2.02 -3.58
C ASP A 174 -21.85 -2.55 -4.32
N GLY A 175 -21.78 -2.35 -5.65
CA GLY A 175 -20.62 -2.72 -6.47
C GLY A 175 -19.35 -1.90 -6.17
N GLN A 176 -19.47 -0.79 -5.45
CA GLN A 176 -18.35 0.07 -5.06
C GLN A 176 -17.85 -0.21 -3.64
N ILE A 177 -18.52 -1.09 -2.87
CA ILE A 177 -18.23 -1.32 -1.45
C ILE A 177 -17.45 -2.62 -1.26
N TRP A 178 -16.28 -2.50 -0.64
CA TRP A 178 -15.49 -3.64 -0.14
C TRP A 178 -15.59 -3.70 1.38
N VAL A 179 -15.47 -4.91 1.94
CA VAL A 179 -15.45 -5.15 3.39
C VAL A 179 -14.08 -5.71 3.76
N ASN A 180 -13.31 -4.96 4.55
CA ASN A 180 -11.98 -5.31 5.02
C ASN A 180 -11.71 -4.64 6.38
N PRO A 181 -10.69 -5.09 7.14
CA PRO A 181 -10.26 -4.40 8.34
C PRO A 181 -9.68 -3.02 8.00
N ASP A 182 -9.56 -2.14 9.01
CA ASP A 182 -9.03 -0.79 8.84
C ASP A 182 -7.59 -0.76 8.30
N CYS A 183 -6.75 -1.69 8.76
CA CYS A 183 -5.35 -1.79 8.36
C CYS A 183 -4.84 -3.25 8.46
N GLY A 184 -3.55 -3.46 8.24
CA GLY A 184 -2.90 -4.75 8.43
C GLY A 184 -2.94 -5.25 9.88
N LEU A 185 -2.84 -6.56 10.05
CA LEU A 185 -3.02 -7.25 11.33
C LEU A 185 -1.70 -7.61 12.03
N LYS A 186 -0.56 -7.08 11.57
CA LYS A 186 0.79 -7.45 12.04
C LYS A 186 0.99 -7.26 13.56
N THR A 187 0.29 -6.31 14.16
CA THR A 187 0.41 -5.94 15.58
C THR A 187 -0.65 -6.60 16.46
N ARG A 188 -1.46 -7.50 15.90
CA ARG A 188 -2.59 -8.17 16.57
C ARG A 188 -2.29 -9.62 16.85
N ASN A 189 -3.03 -10.20 17.80
CA ASN A 189 -2.84 -11.59 18.23
C ASN A 189 -3.87 -12.54 17.58
N TRP A 190 -3.59 -13.83 17.53
CA TRP A 190 -4.47 -14.79 16.84
C TRP A 190 -5.84 -14.94 17.52
N GLU A 191 -5.88 -14.80 18.85
CA GLU A 191 -7.08 -14.91 19.67
C GLU A 191 -8.06 -13.76 19.40
N GLU A 192 -7.58 -12.58 18.99
CA GLU A 192 -8.45 -11.47 18.57
C GLU A 192 -8.77 -11.55 17.07
N VAL A 193 -7.78 -11.87 16.24
CA VAL A 193 -7.89 -11.76 14.78
C VAL A 193 -8.89 -12.76 14.22
N ARG A 194 -8.80 -14.02 14.66
CA ARG A 194 -9.65 -15.08 14.14
C ARG A 194 -11.15 -14.79 14.35
N PRO A 195 -11.64 -14.52 15.57
CA PRO A 195 -13.05 -14.21 15.77
C PRO A 195 -13.47 -12.91 15.07
N ALA A 196 -12.62 -11.88 15.06
CA ALA A 196 -12.93 -10.62 14.38
C ALA A 196 -13.18 -10.81 12.87
N LEU A 197 -12.31 -11.56 12.18
CA LEU A 197 -12.47 -11.84 10.76
C LEU A 197 -13.69 -12.73 10.47
N VAL A 198 -13.97 -13.72 11.32
CA VAL A 198 -15.18 -14.56 11.19
C VAL A 198 -16.44 -13.71 11.29
N ASN A 199 -16.50 -12.82 12.29
CA ASN A 199 -17.65 -11.93 12.51
C ASN A 199 -17.82 -10.94 11.35
N MET A 200 -16.73 -10.35 10.84
CA MET A 200 -16.78 -9.45 9.68
C MET A 200 -17.31 -10.15 8.42
N VAL A 201 -16.88 -11.38 8.16
CA VAL A 201 -17.37 -12.17 7.02
C VAL A 201 -18.84 -12.55 7.21
N ALA A 202 -19.26 -12.91 8.43
CA ALA A 202 -20.65 -13.22 8.74
C ALA A 202 -21.56 -12.00 8.53
N ALA A 203 -21.15 -10.82 9.00
CA ALA A 203 -21.88 -9.57 8.79
C ALA A 203 -22.04 -9.24 7.29
N ALA A 204 -20.97 -9.38 6.51
CA ALA A 204 -21.02 -9.17 5.07
C ALA A 204 -21.97 -10.16 4.36
N ARG A 205 -22.02 -11.43 4.78
CA ARG A 205 -22.96 -12.42 4.23
C ARG A 205 -24.41 -12.08 4.54
N ALA A 206 -24.72 -11.77 5.80
CA ALA A 206 -26.07 -11.39 6.21
C ALA A 206 -26.58 -10.16 5.46
N LEU A 207 -25.71 -9.19 5.17
CA LEU A 207 -26.08 -8.03 4.36
C LEU A 207 -26.35 -8.38 2.89
N ARG A 208 -25.57 -9.29 2.29
CA ARG A 208 -25.81 -9.73 0.90
C ARG A 208 -27.13 -10.47 0.74
N GLU A 209 -27.51 -11.30 1.71
CA GLU A 209 -28.79 -12.02 1.70
C GLU A 209 -29.99 -11.06 1.74
N ARG A 210 -29.89 -9.95 2.47
CA ARG A 210 -30.94 -8.91 2.53
C ARG A 210 -31.12 -8.10 1.24
N VAL A 211 -30.17 -8.19 0.31
CA VAL A 211 -30.15 -7.40 -0.93
C VAL A 211 -30.63 -8.20 -2.14
N GLN A 212 -30.74 -9.54 -2.04
CA GLN A 212 -31.24 -10.40 -3.12
C GLN A 212 -32.79 -10.34 -3.29
N VAL A 213 -33.39 -9.16 -3.17
CA VAL A 213 -34.82 -8.91 -3.44
C VAL A 213 -34.96 -8.07 -4.69
#